data_AF-A0A316VAS8-F1
#
_entry.id   AF-A0A316VAS8-F1
#
_cell.length_a   1.000
_cell.length_b   1.000
_cell.length_c   1.000
_cell.angle_alpha   90.00
_cell.angle_beta   90.00
_cell.angle_gamma   90.00
#
_symmetry.space_group_name_H-M   'P 1'
#
loop_
_entity.id
_entity.type
_entity.pdbx_description
1 polymer ?
#
loop_
_entity_poly.entity_id
_entity_poly.type
_entity_poly.pdbx_seq_one_letter_code
_entity_poly.pdbx_strand_id
1 'polypeptide(L)'
;MGVPCASLCVAKKLEAIASTRIVSVSAKEKRRTLIIDLFISIFIPIVYSTLSIVYQGHRFDIIEGIGCNPATYVSWPYILLGIIPPPIISAISLVYSCMCLKHFVVRRKQFTAVLCSAGSDLNKSRYLRMMALCSAEMLIDLPLWIIQQGLASEQYARTYEPYQSWSYVHYGFGTVLSIPSTIFDLPDAHKAWISSEMSRWTAPVSGWMVIL
;
A
#
# COMPACT_ATOMS: atom_id res chain seq x y z
N MET A 1 1.26 0.90 3.33
CA MET A 1 0.14 0.10 3.86
C MET A 1 -1.20 0.81 3.87
N GLY A 2 -1.31 2.08 4.31
CA GLY A 2 -2.61 2.77 4.30
C GLY A 2 -3.30 2.81 2.93
N VAL A 3 -2.56 3.23 1.90
CA VAL A 3 -3.02 3.31 0.50
C VAL A 3 -3.59 1.97 -0.01
N PRO A 4 -2.84 0.85 -0.06
CA PRO A 4 -3.37 -0.41 -0.59
C PRO A 4 -4.57 -0.96 0.22
N CYS A 5 -4.62 -0.72 1.54
CA CYS A 5 -5.77 -1.11 2.35
C CYS A 5 -7.03 -0.28 2.03
N ALA A 6 -6.88 1.03 1.81
CA ALA A 6 -7.99 1.90 1.40
C ALA A 6 -8.52 1.50 0.01
N SER A 7 -7.61 1.25 -0.93
CA SER A 7 -7.92 0.84 -2.30
C SER A 7 -8.61 -0.51 -2.35
N LEU A 8 -8.19 -1.47 -1.50
CA LEU A 8 -8.90 -2.74 -1.32
C LEU A 8 -10.35 -2.53 -0.84
N CYS A 9 -10.58 -1.64 0.14
CA CYS A 9 -11.92 -1.35 0.64
C CYS A 9 -12.81 -0.74 -0.45
N VAL A 10 -12.25 0.19 -1.26
CA VAL A 10 -12.95 0.78 -2.40
C VAL A 10 -13.28 -0.29 -3.45
N ALA A 11 -12.30 -1.08 -3.89
CA ALA A 11 -12.47 -2.14 -4.88
C ALA A 11 -13.54 -3.16 -4.45
N LYS A 12 -13.49 -3.61 -3.19
CA LYS A 12 -14.49 -4.52 -2.60
C LYS A 12 -15.89 -3.92 -2.61
N LYS A 13 -16.03 -2.63 -2.27
CA LYS A 13 -17.33 -1.95 -2.28
C LYS A 13 -17.88 -1.81 -3.70
N LEU A 14 -17.04 -1.44 -4.66
CA LEU A 14 -17.43 -1.35 -6.07
C LEU A 14 -17.86 -2.74 -6.61
N GLU A 15 -17.11 -3.80 -6.29
CA GLU A 15 -17.44 -5.17 -6.69
C GLU A 15 -18.80 -5.62 -6.12
N ALA A 16 -19.07 -5.31 -4.85
CA ALA A 16 -20.33 -5.63 -4.22
C ALA A 16 -21.53 -4.92 -4.88
N ILE A 17 -21.33 -3.71 -5.41
CA ILE A 17 -22.35 -2.99 -6.21
C ILE A 17 -22.52 -3.69 -7.56
N ALA A 18 -21.42 -3.95 -8.28
CA ALA A 18 -21.44 -4.59 -9.61
C ALA A 18 -22.05 -5.99 -9.59
N SER A 19 -21.81 -6.73 -8.51
CA SER A 19 -22.31 -8.09 -8.31
C SER A 19 -23.80 -8.12 -7.92
N THR A 20 -24.47 -6.96 -7.79
CA THR A 20 -25.86 -6.76 -7.33
C THR A 20 -26.15 -7.26 -5.92
N ARG A 21 -25.12 -7.60 -5.14
CA ARG A 21 -25.26 -8.08 -3.75
C ARG A 21 -25.81 -7.00 -2.82
N ILE A 22 -25.69 -5.73 -3.18
CA ILE A 22 -26.09 -4.59 -2.34
C ILE A 22 -27.59 -4.25 -2.41
N VAL A 23 -28.34 -4.77 -3.39
CA VAL A 23 -29.73 -4.37 -3.67
C VAL A 23 -30.73 -4.83 -2.58
N SER A 24 -30.34 -5.74 -1.67
CA SER A 24 -31.19 -6.22 -0.57
C SER A 24 -30.44 -6.45 0.76
N VAL A 25 -29.48 -5.58 1.08
CA VAL A 25 -28.64 -5.76 2.28
C VAL A 25 -29.34 -5.23 3.53
N SER A 26 -29.39 -6.06 4.58
CA SER A 26 -29.93 -5.68 5.88
C SER A 26 -29.08 -4.58 6.54
N ALA A 27 -29.68 -3.73 7.39
CA ALA A 27 -28.92 -2.75 8.19
C ALA A 27 -27.80 -3.40 9.03
N LYS A 28 -28.02 -4.63 9.50
CA LYS A 28 -27.02 -5.42 10.25
C LYS A 28 -25.82 -5.79 9.38
N GLU A 29 -26.07 -6.18 8.13
CA GLU A 29 -25.02 -6.53 7.17
C GLU A 29 -24.24 -5.29 6.73
N LYS A 30 -24.93 -4.16 6.52
CA LYS A 30 -24.27 -2.87 6.22
C LYS A 30 -23.31 -2.46 7.34
N ARG A 31 -23.72 -2.60 8.61
CA ARG A 31 -22.86 -2.34 9.77
C ARG A 31 -21.67 -3.30 9.83
N ARG A 32 -21.88 -4.59 9.56
CA ARG A 32 -20.81 -5.59 9.52
C ARG A 32 -19.78 -5.26 8.43
N THR A 33 -20.21 -4.90 7.23
CA THR A 33 -19.31 -4.50 6.14
C THR A 33 -18.51 -3.25 6.50
N LEU A 34 -19.15 -2.24 7.09
CA LEU A 34 -18.46 -1.03 7.55
C LEU A 34 -17.41 -1.32 8.63
N ILE A 35 -17.72 -2.20 9.59
CA ILE A 35 -16.74 -2.62 10.62
C ILE A 35 -15.54 -3.32 9.96
N ILE A 36 -15.78 -4.20 8.99
CA ILE A 36 -14.71 -4.89 8.26
C ILE A 36 -13.85 -3.88 7.48
N ASP A 37 -14.47 -2.93 6.79
CA ASP A 37 -13.75 -1.94 5.99
C ASP A 37 -12.92 -0.99 6.89
N LEU A 38 -13.45 -0.60 8.06
CA LEU A 38 -12.69 0.16 9.06
C LEU A 38 -11.52 -0.66 9.64
N PHE A 39 -11.74 -1.94 9.91
CA PHE A 39 -10.68 -2.82 10.36
C PHE A 39 -9.56 -2.94 9.31
N ILE A 40 -9.90 -3.11 8.04
CA ILE A 40 -8.91 -3.21 6.96
C ILE A 40 -8.17 -1.88 6.77
N SER A 41 -8.88 -0.75 6.73
CA SER A 41 -8.29 0.56 6.41
C SER A 41 -7.57 1.23 7.57
N ILE A 42 -7.86 0.88 8.83
CA ILE A 42 -7.27 1.52 10.02
C ILE A 42 -6.43 0.51 10.82
N PHE A 43 -7.03 -0.62 11.22
CA PHE A 43 -6.36 -1.55 12.13
C PHE A 43 -5.15 -2.22 11.47
N ILE A 44 -5.26 -2.67 10.21
CA ILE A 44 -4.14 -3.30 9.50
C ILE A 44 -2.95 -2.33 9.36
N PRO A 45 -3.11 -1.06 8.90
CA PRO A 45 -2.02 -0.10 8.90
C PRO A 45 -1.41 0.16 10.27
N ILE A 46 -2.21 0.30 11.33
CA ILE A 46 -1.69 0.50 12.70
C ILE A 46 -0.86 -0.69 13.15
N VAL A 47 -1.35 -1.91 12.95
CA VAL A 47 -0.62 -3.13 13.31
C VAL A 47 0.67 -3.23 12.52
N TYR A 48 0.63 -2.99 11.21
CA TYR A 48 1.83 -2.99 10.37
C TYR A 48 2.87 -1.96 10.83
N SER A 49 2.42 -0.73 11.08
CA SER A 49 3.30 0.34 11.59
C SER A 49 3.83 0.05 12.99
N THR A 50 3.09 -0.67 13.83
CA THR A 50 3.59 -1.07 15.15
C THR A 50 4.60 -2.21 15.02
N LEU A 51 4.34 -3.17 14.13
CA LEU A 51 5.25 -4.29 13.85
C LEU A 51 6.56 -3.84 13.21
N SER A 52 6.64 -2.63 12.65
CA SER A 52 7.90 -2.13 12.11
C SER A 52 8.99 -2.01 13.16
N ILE A 53 8.64 -1.87 14.44
CA ILE A 53 9.61 -1.87 15.54
C ILE A 53 10.48 -3.13 15.52
N VAL A 54 9.92 -4.28 15.13
CA VAL A 54 10.63 -5.57 15.16
C VAL A 54 11.88 -5.55 14.30
N TYR A 55 11.83 -4.86 13.16
CA TYR A 55 12.93 -4.75 12.21
C TYR A 55 13.56 -3.36 12.21
N GLN A 56 13.28 -2.54 13.22
CA GLN A 56 13.84 -1.19 13.33
C GLN A 56 15.05 -1.21 14.27
N GLY A 57 16.24 -0.88 13.74
CA GLY A 57 17.48 -0.93 14.53
C GLY A 57 17.58 0.23 15.53
N HIS A 58 17.25 1.44 15.08
CA HIS A 58 17.23 2.64 15.90
C HIS A 58 16.13 3.61 15.49
N ARG A 59 16.02 4.74 16.19
CA ARG A 59 14.84 5.59 16.18
C ARG A 59 14.47 6.09 14.79
N PHE A 60 15.42 6.68 14.06
CA PHE A 60 15.30 7.09 12.65
C PHE A 60 16.62 7.70 12.19
N ASP A 61 16.78 7.79 10.88
CA ASP A 61 17.85 8.52 10.22
C ASP A 61 17.31 9.82 9.64
N ILE A 62 18.10 10.88 9.71
CA ILE A 62 17.86 12.14 9.01
C ILE A 62 18.79 12.16 7.81
N ILE A 63 18.23 11.98 6.63
CA ILE A 63 18.98 12.01 5.38
C ILE A 63 18.85 13.39 4.75
N GLU A 64 19.97 14.06 4.49
CA GLU A 64 19.98 15.37 3.85
C GLU A 64 19.32 15.32 2.46
N GLY A 65 18.37 16.24 2.19
CA GLY A 65 17.59 16.28 0.95
C GLY A 65 16.37 15.35 0.88
N ILE A 66 16.28 14.35 1.77
CA ILE A 66 15.16 13.39 1.86
C ILE A 66 14.30 13.65 3.10
N GLY A 67 14.95 13.80 4.27
CA GLY A 67 14.31 13.98 5.57
C GLY A 67 14.39 12.73 6.45
N CYS A 68 13.35 12.52 7.26
CA CYS A 68 13.29 11.43 8.24
C CYS A 68 12.98 10.09 7.56
N ASN A 69 13.83 9.09 7.78
CA ASN A 69 13.67 7.74 7.24
C ASN A 69 13.81 6.68 8.35
N PRO A 70 13.00 5.61 8.35
CA PRO A 70 13.13 4.55 9.35
C PRO A 70 14.46 3.81 9.19
N ALA A 71 15.17 3.66 10.30
CA ALA A 71 16.40 2.89 10.35
C ALA A 71 16.10 1.38 10.32
N THR A 72 16.14 0.81 9.13
CA THR A 72 15.70 -0.57 8.88
C THR A 72 16.87 -1.54 9.07
N TYR A 73 16.71 -2.51 9.96
CA TYR A 73 17.64 -3.61 10.14
C TYR A 73 17.29 -4.76 9.17
N VAL A 74 18.09 -4.88 8.11
CA VAL A 74 17.83 -5.82 7.01
C VAL A 74 18.09 -7.25 7.47
N SER A 75 17.02 -8.00 7.68
CA SER A 75 17.04 -9.35 8.26
C SER A 75 15.78 -10.12 7.85
N TRP A 76 15.66 -11.41 8.21
CA TRP A 76 14.48 -12.20 7.85
C TRP A 76 13.14 -11.60 8.35
N PRO A 77 13.03 -10.96 9.54
CA PRO A 77 11.79 -10.31 9.94
C PRO A 77 11.40 -9.13 9.06
N TYR A 78 12.37 -8.35 8.55
CA TYR A 78 12.08 -7.27 7.60
C TYR A 78 11.44 -7.81 6.31
N ILE A 79 11.94 -8.94 5.81
CA ILE A 79 11.38 -9.57 4.61
C ILE A 79 9.93 -10.01 4.85
N LEU A 80 9.67 -10.68 5.98
CA LEU A 80 8.34 -11.22 6.30
C LEU A 80 7.32 -10.13 6.70
N LEU A 81 7.74 -9.14 7.48
CA LEU A 81 6.85 -8.14 8.08
C LEU A 81 6.80 -6.82 7.29
N GLY A 82 7.88 -6.45 6.60
CA GLY A 82 7.96 -5.22 5.82
C GLY A 82 7.68 -5.45 4.33
N ILE A 83 8.42 -6.37 3.69
CA ILE A 83 8.39 -6.52 2.22
C ILE A 83 7.15 -7.28 1.75
N ILE A 84 6.79 -8.41 2.39
CA ILE A 84 5.75 -9.31 1.91
C ILE A 84 4.30 -8.80 2.09
N PRO A 85 3.90 -8.14 3.19
CA PRO A 85 2.50 -7.78 3.40
C PRO A 85 1.91 -6.79 2.37
N PRO A 86 2.62 -5.71 1.95
CA PRO A 86 2.11 -4.79 0.93
C PRO A 86 1.67 -5.44 -0.39
N PRO A 87 2.50 -6.25 -1.08
CA PRO A 87 2.11 -6.87 -2.35
C PRO A 87 0.95 -7.87 -2.19
N ILE A 88 0.80 -8.53 -1.03
CA ILE A 88 -0.35 -9.41 -0.77
C ILE A 88 -1.66 -8.61 -0.78
N ILE A 89 -1.72 -7.50 -0.03
CA ILE A 89 -2.93 -6.66 0.01
C ILE A 89 -3.22 -6.08 -1.37
N SER A 90 -2.19 -5.64 -2.09
CA SER A 90 -2.32 -5.16 -3.45
C SER A 90 -2.87 -6.24 -4.40
N ALA A 91 -2.34 -7.45 -4.36
CA ALA A 91 -2.84 -8.57 -5.17
C ALA A 91 -4.33 -8.89 -4.88
N ILE A 92 -4.75 -8.84 -3.62
CA ILE A 92 -6.17 -9.03 -3.25
C ILE A 92 -7.02 -7.91 -3.85
N SER A 93 -6.57 -6.65 -3.77
CA SER A 93 -7.26 -5.50 -4.38
C SER A 93 -7.42 -5.66 -5.89
N LEU A 94 -6.38 -6.16 -6.58
CA LEU A 94 -6.42 -6.46 -8.01
C LEU A 94 -7.52 -7.48 -8.36
N VAL A 95 -7.61 -8.57 -7.60
CA VAL A 95 -8.62 -9.61 -7.82
C VAL A 95 -10.04 -9.01 -7.73
N TYR A 96 -10.31 -8.20 -6.70
CA TYR A 96 -11.60 -7.52 -6.56
C TYR A 96 -11.87 -6.55 -7.71
N SER A 97 -10.88 -5.78 -8.15
CA SER A 97 -11.00 -4.86 -9.29
C SER A 97 -11.30 -5.61 -10.60
N CYS A 98 -10.62 -6.74 -10.86
CA CYS A 98 -10.90 -7.58 -12.04
C CYS A 98 -12.30 -8.19 -11.99
N MET A 99 -12.74 -8.69 -10.83
CA MET A 99 -14.11 -9.20 -10.64
C MET A 99 -15.15 -8.10 -10.87
N CYS A 100 -14.89 -6.91 -10.34
CA CYS A 100 -15.74 -5.75 -10.49
C CYS A 100 -15.91 -5.35 -11.97
N LEU A 101 -14.79 -5.28 -12.71
CA LEU A 101 -14.80 -5.01 -14.15
C LEU A 101 -15.56 -6.09 -14.93
N LYS A 102 -15.36 -7.37 -14.62
CA LYS A 102 -16.10 -8.48 -15.22
C LYS A 102 -17.61 -8.32 -15.00
N HIS A 103 -18.04 -8.04 -13.78
CA HIS A 103 -19.46 -7.83 -13.46
C HIS A 103 -20.04 -6.60 -14.18
N PHE A 104 -19.27 -5.52 -14.26
CA PHE A 104 -19.65 -4.32 -15.01
C PHE A 104 -19.86 -4.62 -16.50
N VAL A 105 -18.91 -5.31 -17.15
CA VAL A 105 -18.99 -5.63 -18.60
C VAL A 105 -20.20 -6.51 -18.88
N VAL A 106 -20.42 -7.55 -18.08
CA VAL A 106 -21.54 -8.50 -18.26
C VAL A 106 -22.89 -7.80 -18.06
N ARG A 107 -23.01 -6.87 -17.09
CA ARG A 107 -24.28 -6.23 -16.71
C ARG A 107 -24.40 -4.78 -17.16
N ARG A 108 -23.58 -4.33 -18.10
CA ARG A 108 -23.48 -2.92 -18.55
C ARG A 108 -24.81 -2.26 -18.91
N LYS A 109 -25.80 -3.04 -19.39
CA LYS A 109 -27.15 -2.55 -19.75
C LYS A 109 -28.03 -2.26 -18.53
N GLN A 110 -27.89 -3.03 -17.45
CA GLN A 110 -28.67 -2.91 -16.21
C GLN A 110 -27.92 -2.10 -15.13
N PHE A 111 -26.65 -1.81 -15.36
CA PHE A 111 -25.75 -1.22 -14.38
C PHE A 111 -26.22 0.14 -13.86
N THR A 112 -26.76 1.01 -14.72
CA THR A 112 -27.33 2.30 -14.28
C THR A 112 -28.48 2.10 -13.29
N ALA A 113 -29.36 1.12 -13.54
CA ALA A 113 -30.46 0.82 -12.63
C ALA A 113 -29.96 0.25 -11.29
N VAL A 114 -28.91 -0.60 -11.33
CA VAL A 114 -28.26 -1.15 -10.13
C VAL A 114 -27.60 -0.05 -9.28
N LEU A 115 -26.97 0.94 -9.90
CA LEU A 115 -26.40 2.10 -9.19
C LEU A 115 -27.49 2.91 -8.48
N CYS A 116 -28.60 3.18 -9.17
CA CYS A 116 -29.74 3.89 -8.59
C CYS A 116 -30.36 3.12 -7.41
N SER A 117 -30.47 1.79 -7.51
CA SER A 117 -31.08 0.97 -6.46
C SER A 117 -30.17 0.68 -5.27
N ALA A 118 -28.85 0.83 -5.42
CA ALA A 118 -27.88 0.62 -4.34
C ALA A 118 -27.97 1.68 -3.21
N GLY A 119 -28.81 2.72 -3.35
CA GLY A 119 -29.00 3.77 -2.35
C GLY A 119 -27.72 4.59 -2.10
N SER A 120 -26.79 4.57 -3.05
CA SER A 120 -25.56 5.34 -3.03
C SER A 120 -25.68 6.52 -3.96
N ASP A 121 -25.17 7.68 -3.57
CA ASP A 121 -25.16 8.90 -4.38
C ASP A 121 -24.14 8.83 -5.56
N LEU A 122 -23.83 7.61 -6.02
CA LEU A 122 -22.85 7.30 -7.06
C LEU A 122 -23.53 7.34 -8.43
N ASN A 123 -23.18 8.34 -9.24
CA ASN A 123 -23.48 8.29 -10.67
C ASN A 123 -22.48 7.38 -11.41
N LYS A 124 -22.83 6.98 -12.64
CA LYS A 124 -22.00 6.08 -13.48
C LYS A 124 -20.59 6.63 -13.71
N SER A 125 -20.44 7.94 -13.88
CA SER A 125 -19.15 8.59 -14.11
C SER A 125 -18.23 8.47 -12.88
N ARG A 126 -18.73 8.80 -11.69
CA ARG A 126 -17.99 8.68 -10.43
C ARG A 126 -17.58 7.23 -10.16
N TYR A 127 -18.48 6.29 -10.42
CA TYR A 127 -18.18 4.86 -10.30
C TYR A 127 -17.04 4.42 -11.23
N LEU A 128 -17.09 4.80 -12.51
CA LEU A 128 -16.06 4.44 -13.49
C LEU A 128 -14.72 5.10 -13.18
N ARG A 129 -14.70 6.36 -12.70
CA ARG A 129 -13.49 7.03 -12.25
C ARG A 129 -12.84 6.29 -11.08
N MET A 130 -13.61 5.92 -10.06
CA MET A 130 -13.10 5.14 -8.92
C MET A 130 -12.57 3.77 -9.34
N MET A 131 -13.23 3.10 -10.29
CA MET A 131 -12.75 1.81 -10.81
C MET A 131 -11.47 1.95 -11.63
N ALA A 132 -11.39 2.96 -12.49
CA ALA A 132 -10.20 3.27 -13.26
C ALA A 132 -9.02 3.58 -12.33
N LEU A 133 -9.26 4.36 -11.27
CA LEU A 133 -8.29 4.68 -10.24
C LEU A 133 -7.75 3.42 -9.56
N CYS A 134 -8.60 2.58 -8.98
CA CYS A 134 -8.14 1.35 -8.30
C CYS A 134 -7.42 0.37 -9.24
N SER A 135 -7.78 0.37 -10.53
CA SER A 135 -7.12 -0.47 -11.53
C SER A 135 -5.76 0.11 -11.96
N ALA A 136 -5.69 1.42 -12.19
CA ALA A 136 -4.46 2.12 -12.57
C ALA A 136 -3.43 2.10 -11.46
N GLU A 137 -3.86 2.33 -10.22
CA GLU A 137 -3.02 2.20 -9.03
C GLU A 137 -2.32 0.85 -8.99
N MET A 138 -3.04 -0.25 -9.23
CA MET A 138 -2.41 -1.57 -9.24
C MET A 138 -1.41 -1.78 -10.39
N LEU A 139 -1.77 -1.31 -11.58
CA LEU A 139 -0.94 -1.46 -12.77
C LEU A 139 0.33 -0.63 -12.72
N ILE A 140 0.36 0.42 -11.89
CA ILE A 140 1.50 1.31 -11.73
C ILE A 140 2.30 0.94 -10.48
N ASP A 141 1.64 0.77 -9.33
CA ASP A 141 2.31 0.55 -8.05
C ASP A 141 3.01 -0.81 -7.98
N LEU A 142 2.42 -1.87 -8.54
CA LEU A 142 3.03 -3.20 -8.47
C LEU A 142 4.35 -3.28 -9.29
N PRO A 143 4.40 -2.83 -10.56
CA PRO A 143 5.67 -2.75 -11.28
C PRO A 143 6.68 -1.79 -10.63
N LEU A 144 6.24 -0.63 -10.14
CA LEU A 144 7.13 0.31 -9.45
C LEU A 144 7.74 -0.32 -8.20
N TRP A 145 6.94 -1.03 -7.41
CA TRP A 145 7.42 -1.77 -6.25
C TRP A 145 8.44 -2.84 -6.63
N ILE A 146 8.18 -3.64 -7.69
CA ILE A 146 9.14 -4.64 -8.18
C ILE A 146 10.46 -3.99 -8.60
N ILE A 147 10.41 -2.87 -9.32
CA ILE A 147 11.59 -2.12 -9.75
C ILE A 147 12.37 -1.61 -8.52
N GLN A 148 11.70 -1.04 -7.53
CA GLN A 148 12.35 -0.58 -6.29
C GLN A 148 13.04 -1.70 -5.54
N GLN A 149 12.39 -2.86 -5.40
CA GLN A 149 12.99 -4.02 -4.74
C GLN A 149 14.17 -4.56 -5.54
N GLY A 150 14.11 -4.51 -6.88
CA GLY A 150 15.23 -4.85 -7.77
C GLY A 150 16.42 -3.90 -7.57
N LEU A 151 16.18 -2.59 -7.54
CA LEU A 151 17.21 -1.57 -7.32
C LEU A 151 17.84 -1.65 -5.92
N ALA A 152 17.05 -2.02 -4.90
CA ALA A 152 17.50 -2.16 -3.52
C ALA A 152 18.14 -3.53 -3.21
N SER A 153 18.04 -4.52 -4.12
CA SER A 153 18.46 -5.90 -3.86
C SER A 153 19.94 -6.04 -3.51
N GLU A 154 20.82 -5.33 -4.24
CA GLU A 154 22.27 -5.31 -3.95
C GLU A 154 22.56 -4.74 -2.57
N GLN A 155 21.86 -3.66 -2.19
CA GLN A 155 22.02 -3.05 -0.87
C GLN A 155 21.53 -3.97 0.25
N TYR A 156 20.39 -4.65 0.03
CA TYR A 156 19.90 -5.64 0.98
C TYR A 156 20.88 -6.79 1.15
N ALA A 157 21.49 -7.28 0.07
CA ALA A 157 22.49 -8.35 0.16
C ALA A 157 23.74 -7.92 0.95
N ARG A 158 24.17 -6.66 0.83
CA ARG A 158 25.34 -6.13 1.55
C ARG A 158 25.06 -5.85 3.03
N THR A 159 23.86 -5.41 3.36
CA THR A 159 23.46 -5.01 4.72
C THR A 159 22.69 -6.09 5.48
N TYR A 160 22.51 -7.27 4.87
CA TYR A 160 21.81 -8.37 5.50
C TYR A 160 22.59 -8.88 6.72
N GLU A 161 21.96 -8.80 7.89
CA GLU A 161 22.49 -9.38 9.12
C GLU A 161 21.46 -10.33 9.76
N PRO A 162 21.89 -11.49 10.30
CA PRO A 162 21.00 -12.40 11.00
C PRO A 162 20.30 -11.71 12.18
N TYR A 163 19.02 -12.02 12.39
CA TYR A 163 18.28 -11.53 13.55
C TYR A 163 18.67 -12.35 14.78
N GLN A 164 19.60 -11.83 15.60
CA GLN A 164 20.13 -12.57 16.76
C GLN A 164 19.16 -12.55 17.95
N SER A 165 18.82 -11.35 18.44
CA SER A 165 17.93 -11.15 19.58
C SER A 165 17.33 -9.75 19.55
N TRP A 166 16.23 -9.55 20.27
CA TRP A 166 15.61 -8.24 20.42
C TRP A 166 16.59 -7.20 20.97
N SER A 167 17.37 -7.56 22.00
CA SER A 167 18.35 -6.68 22.63
C SER A 167 19.51 -6.31 21.71
N TYR A 168 19.91 -7.19 20.80
CA TYR A 168 20.95 -6.89 19.81
C TYR A 168 20.46 -5.85 18.79
N VAL A 169 19.29 -6.10 18.20
CA VAL A 169 18.75 -5.22 17.15
C VAL A 169 18.39 -3.83 17.70
N HIS A 170 17.91 -3.75 18.95
CA HIS A 170 17.50 -2.50 19.59
C HIS A 170 18.60 -1.90 20.48
N TYR A 171 19.85 -2.34 20.35
CA TYR A 171 20.94 -1.78 21.12
C TYR A 171 21.11 -0.29 20.75
N GLY A 172 21.02 0.60 21.75
CA GLY A 172 21.12 2.03 21.50
C GLY A 172 19.96 2.60 20.66
N PHE A 173 18.75 2.01 20.74
CA PHE A 173 17.60 2.38 19.91
C PHE A 173 17.29 3.89 19.84
N GLY A 174 17.58 4.66 20.91
CA GLY A 174 17.37 6.11 20.93
C GLY A 174 18.24 6.93 19.97
N THR A 175 19.21 6.29 19.29
CA THR A 175 20.13 6.94 18.36
C THR A 175 19.40 7.55 17.17
N VAL A 176 19.81 8.75 16.78
CA VAL A 176 19.38 9.44 15.56
C VAL A 176 20.63 9.81 14.78
N LEU A 177 20.79 9.25 13.58
CA LEU A 177 21.93 9.55 12.74
C LEU A 177 21.56 10.62 11.72
N SER A 178 22.51 11.52 11.43
CA SER A 178 22.39 12.48 10.34
C SER A 178 23.31 12.02 9.21
N ILE A 179 22.72 11.69 8.06
CA ILE A 179 23.42 11.14 6.90
C ILE A 179 23.57 12.26 5.86
N PRO A 180 24.80 12.69 5.52
CA PRO A 180 25.02 13.72 4.51
C PRO A 180 24.68 13.20 3.12
N SER A 181 24.23 14.08 2.22
CA SER A 181 23.82 13.67 0.87
C SER A 181 24.97 13.15 0.01
N THR A 182 26.21 13.49 0.36
CA THR A 182 27.43 13.07 -0.34
C THR A 182 27.65 11.57 -0.34
N ILE A 183 27.04 10.83 0.60
CA ILE A 183 27.15 9.35 0.62
C ILE A 183 26.53 8.73 -0.64
N PHE A 184 25.59 9.42 -1.28
CA PHE A 184 24.88 8.94 -2.47
C PHE A 184 25.57 9.29 -3.79
N ASP A 185 26.63 10.09 -3.75
CA ASP A 185 27.54 10.30 -4.88
C ASP A 185 28.41 9.05 -5.13
N LEU A 186 28.48 8.13 -4.16
CA LEU A 186 29.14 6.86 -4.32
C LEU A 186 28.35 5.97 -5.30
N PRO A 187 29.03 5.29 -6.26
CA PRO A 187 28.36 4.46 -7.27
C PRO A 187 27.43 3.40 -6.68
N ASP A 188 27.79 2.87 -5.51
CA ASP A 188 27.05 1.83 -4.80
C ASP A 188 25.78 2.33 -4.09
N ALA A 189 25.77 3.59 -3.66
CA ALA A 189 24.66 4.20 -2.93
C ALA A 189 23.66 4.93 -3.86
N HIS A 190 24.08 5.23 -5.09
CA HIS A 190 23.25 5.95 -6.07
C HIS A 190 21.94 5.22 -6.40
N LYS A 191 21.95 3.88 -6.51
CA LYS A 191 20.72 3.09 -6.73
C LYS A 191 19.73 3.21 -5.55
N ALA A 192 20.25 3.27 -4.32
CA ALA A 192 19.44 3.43 -3.12
C ALA A 192 18.81 4.83 -3.06
N TRP A 193 19.53 5.87 -3.49
CA TRP A 193 18.97 7.21 -3.66
C TRP A 193 17.79 7.21 -4.65
N ILE A 194 17.98 6.65 -5.85
CA ILE A 194 16.91 6.57 -6.86
C ILE A 194 15.69 5.84 -6.29
N SER A 195 15.89 4.70 -5.62
CA SER A 195 14.81 3.94 -4.99
C SER A 195 14.05 4.75 -3.93
N SER A 196 14.78 5.52 -3.10
CA SER A 196 14.18 6.39 -2.09
C SER A 196 13.38 7.54 -2.72
N GLU A 197 13.87 8.14 -3.80
CA GLU A 197 13.20 9.22 -4.51
C GLU A 197 11.94 8.71 -5.22
N MET A 198 12.00 7.53 -5.84
CA MET A 198 10.82 6.86 -6.39
C MET A 198 9.73 6.67 -5.32
N SER A 199 10.10 6.27 -4.09
CA SER A 199 9.14 6.10 -3.00
C SER A 199 8.45 7.42 -2.65
N ARG A 200 9.22 8.51 -2.62
CA ARG A 200 8.71 9.86 -2.30
C ARG A 200 7.69 10.33 -3.31
N TRP A 201 7.94 10.14 -4.60
CA TRP A 201 7.04 10.59 -5.67
C TRP A 201 5.84 9.68 -5.91
N THR A 202 5.87 8.43 -5.45
CA THR A 202 4.77 7.49 -5.64
C THR A 202 3.46 7.99 -5.00
N ALA A 203 3.50 8.53 -3.78
CA ALA A 203 2.30 9.03 -3.09
C ALA A 203 1.70 10.31 -3.73
N PRO A 204 2.50 11.34 -4.10
CA PRO A 204 2.00 12.48 -4.87
C PRO A 204 1.42 12.06 -6.23
N VAL A 205 2.11 11.22 -7.00
CA VAL A 205 1.67 10.80 -8.34
C VAL A 205 0.36 10.02 -8.27
N SER A 206 0.24 9.09 -7.31
CA SER A 206 -1.02 8.38 -7.08
C SER A 206 -2.14 9.32 -6.64
N GLY A 207 -1.86 10.30 -5.77
CA GLY A 207 -2.82 11.34 -5.38
C GLY A 207 -3.32 12.19 -6.55
N TRP A 208 -2.47 12.52 -7.52
CA TRP A 208 -2.88 13.25 -8.73
C TRP A 208 -3.84 12.43 -9.60
N MET A 209 -3.67 11.11 -9.66
CA MET A 209 -4.62 10.23 -10.35
C MET A 209 -6.01 10.22 -9.69
N VAL A 210 -6.12 10.55 -8.40
CA VAL A 210 -7.40 10.64 -7.67
C VAL A 210 -8.20 11.89 -8.07
N ILE A 211 -7.52 12.98 -8.42
CA ILE A 211 -8.13 14.30 -8.63
C ILE A 211 -8.59 14.49 -10.09
N LEU A 212 -7.86 13.91 -11.06
CA LEU A 212 -8.20 13.94 -12.50
C LEU A 212 -9.37 13.00 -12.86
#